data_AF-A0A6B3BCD6-F1
#
_entry.id   AF-A0A6B3BCD6-F1
#
_cell.length_a   1.000
_cell.length_b   1.000
_cell.length_c   1.000
_cell.angle_alpha   90.00
_cell.angle_beta   90.00
_cell.angle_gamma   90.00
#
_symmetry.space_group_name_H-M   'P 1'
#
loop_
_entity.id
_entity.type
_entity.pdbx_description
1 polymer ?
#
loop_
_entity_poly.entity_id
_entity_poly.type
_entity_poly.pdbx_seq_one_letter_code
_entity_poly.pdbx_strand_id
1 'polypeptide(L)' 'LAGVLWQSPGGRWYVLAAGSEQFASLSTSGGVTGAAEGRLLAVPAAEGVRPRLDGRLKDGSRAGALH' A
#
# COMPACT_ATOMS: atom_id res chain seq x y z
N LEU A 1 -5.36 -6.94 -4.05
CA LEU A 1 -4.92 -6.27 -2.80
C LEU A 1 -5.87 -5.11 -2.51
N ALA A 2 -5.93 -4.65 -1.26
CA ALA A 2 -6.73 -3.49 -0.87
C ALA A 2 -5.91 -2.56 0.03
N GLY A 3 -6.29 -1.29 0.11
CA GLY A 3 -5.66 -0.37 1.05
C GLY A 3 -6.50 0.86 1.34
N VAL A 4 -6.12 1.56 2.41
CA VAL A 4 -6.85 2.67 3.01
C VAL A 4 -5.87 3.77 3.43
N LEU A 5 -6.35 5.01 3.40
CA LEU A 5 -5.72 6.11 4.11
C LEU A 5 -6.29 6.13 5.54
N TRP A 6 -5.44 5.96 6.54
CA TRP A 6 -5.83 5.84 7.94
C TRP A 6 -5.07 6.84 8.80
N GLN A 7 -5.76 7.45 9.77
CA GLN A 7 -5.16 8.32 10.77
C GLN A 7 -4.94 7.54 12.06
N SER A 8 -3.72 7.58 12.57
CA SER A 8 -3.40 7.01 13.87
C SER A 8 -3.99 7.81 15.02
N PRO A 9 -4.15 7.21 16.22
CA PRO A 9 -4.63 7.94 17.40
C PRO A 9 -3.79 9.18 17.74
N GLY A 10 -2.51 9.22 17.34
CA GLY A 10 -1.62 10.36 17.50
C GLY A 10 -1.70 11.41 16.38
N GLY A 11 -2.71 11.34 15.51
CA GLY A 11 -2.95 12.29 14.43
C GLY A 11 -2.08 12.10 13.18
N ARG A 12 -1.25 11.05 13.12
CA ARG A 12 -0.38 10.78 11.97
C ARG A 12 -1.10 9.96 10.93
N TRP A 13 -1.02 10.37 9.67
CA TRP A 13 -1.64 9.67 8.56
C TRP A 13 -0.71 8.61 7.96
N TYR A 14 -1.31 7.50 7.53
CA TYR A 14 -0.63 6.38 6.89
C TYR A 14 -1.46 5.82 5.75
N VAL A 15 -0.78 5.39 4.70
CA VAL A 15 -1.34 4.43 3.76
C VAL A 15 -1.07 3.03 4.28
N LEU A 16 -2.14 2.29 4.52
CA LEU A 16 -2.09 0.88 4.91
C LEU A 16 -2.61 0.04 3.75
N ALA A 17 -1.90 -1.02 3.39
CA ALA A 17 -2.36 -1.96 2.37
C ALA A 17 -2.07 -3.41 2.76
N ALA A 18 -2.94 -4.30 2.29
CA ALA A 18 -2.83 -5.73 2.47
C ALA A 18 -3.12 -6.48 1.16
N GLY A 19 -2.27 -7.45 0.85
CA GLY A 19 -2.43 -8.42 -0.23
C GLY A 19 -2.66 -9.84 0.31
N SER A 20 -3.08 -10.74 -0.58
CA SER A 20 -3.10 -12.18 -0.30
C SER A 20 -1.66 -12.72 -0.14
N GLU A 21 -1.51 -13.99 0.24
CA GLU A 21 -0.19 -14.61 0.42
C GLU A 21 0.63 -14.76 -0.88
N GLN A 22 -0.01 -14.55 -2.03
CA GLN A 22 0.64 -14.58 -3.33
C GLN A 22 1.52 -13.35 -3.58
N PHE A 23 1.35 -12.28 -2.80
CA PHE A 23 2.16 -11.07 -2.92
C PHE A 23 3.55 -11.26 -2.31
N ALA A 24 4.57 -10.91 -3.09
CA ALA A 24 5.97 -10.87 -2.70
C ALA A 24 6.39 -9.48 -2.23
N SER A 25 5.82 -8.41 -2.80
CA SER A 25 6.01 -7.05 -2.33
C SER A 25 4.83 -6.15 -2.70
N LEU A 26 4.70 -5.05 -1.96
CA LEU A 26 3.70 -4.01 -2.18
C LEU A 26 4.39 -2.64 -2.31
N SER A 27 3.78 -1.75 -3.09
CA SER A 27 4.23 -0.37 -3.27
C SER A 27 3.06 0.60 -3.40
N THR A 28 3.30 1.83 -3.01
CA THR A 28 2.36 2.95 -3.14
C THR A 28 3.00 4.09 -3.93
N SER A 29 2.19 4.77 -4.72
CA SER A 29 2.54 5.97 -5.48
C SER A 29 1.37 6.97 -5.46
N GLY A 30 1.51 8.15 -6.08
CA GLY A 30 0.42 9.13 -6.19
C GLY A 30 0.18 9.93 -4.90
N GLY A 31 1.03 10.95 -4.67
CA GLY A 31 0.96 11.80 -3.48
C GLY A 31 1.69 11.24 -2.24
N VAL A 32 2.06 9.96 -2.28
CA VAL A 32 2.94 9.29 -1.31
C VAL A 32 3.69 8.18 -2.03
N THR A 33 4.97 7.98 -1.71
CA THR A 33 5.78 6.91 -2.29
C THR A 33 6.36 6.03 -1.19
N GLY A 34 6.27 4.72 -1.36
CA GLY A 34 6.88 3.77 -0.44
C GLY A 34 6.70 2.34 -0.94
N ALA A 35 7.53 1.44 -0.44
CA ALA A 35 7.47 0.02 -0.76
C ALA A 35 7.77 -0.81 0.49
N ALA A 36 7.24 -2.02 0.51
CA ALA A 36 7.49 -3.00 1.55
C ALA A 36 7.58 -4.39 0.92
N GLU A 37 8.52 -5.18 1.41
CA GLU A 37 8.58 -6.60 1.11
C GLU A 37 7.44 -7.34 1.83
N GLY A 38 6.93 -8.39 1.19
CA GLY A 38 5.79 -9.16 1.65
C GLY A 38 4.43 -8.61 1.23
N ARG A 39 3.41 -8.99 2.00
CA ARG A 39 1.99 -8.74 1.67
C ARG A 39 1.35 -7.59 2.45
N LEU A 40 2.13 -6.84 3.23
CA LEU A 40 1.66 -5.74 4.07
C LEU A 40 2.49 -4.50 3.79
N LEU A 41 1.84 -3.34 3.81
CA LEU A 41 2.49 -2.05 3.60
C LEU A 41 1.92 -1.04 4.58
N ALA A 42 2.81 -0.27 5.21
CA ALA A 42 2.47 0.86 6.06
C ALA A 42 3.45 2.00 5.77
N VAL A 43 2.97 3.08 5.13
CA VAL A 43 3.79 4.21 4.70
C VAL A 43 3.22 5.50 5.29
N PRO A 44 4.02 6.32 5.99
CA PRO A 44 3.59 7.64 6.44
C PRO A 44 3.10 8.49 5.26
N ALA A 45 2.01 9.20 5.44
CA ALA A 45 1.36 9.97 4.38
C ALA A 45 0.88 11.33 4.90
N ALA A 46 0.57 12.23 3.96
CA ALA A 46 -0.16 13.45 4.27
C ALA A 46 -1.68 13.17 4.29
N GLU A 47 -2.43 14.04 4.94
CA GLU A 47 -3.89 13.99 4.92
C GLU A 47 -4.43 14.18 3.50
N GLY A 48 -5.52 13.48 3.15
CA GLY A 48 -6.23 13.67 1.89
C GLY A 48 -5.54 13.14 0.63
N VAL A 49 -4.38 12.48 0.74
CA VAL A 49 -3.71 11.89 -0.43
C VAL A 49 -4.54 10.75 -1.03
N ARG A 50 -4.44 10.58 -2.34
CA ARG A 50 -5.12 9.51 -3.09
C ARG A 50 -4.07 8.54 -3.64
N PRO A 51 -3.59 7.60 -2.82
CA PRO A 51 -2.53 6.69 -3.22
C PRO A 51 -3.03 5.72 -4.29
N ARG A 52 -2.12 5.38 -5.21
CA ARG A 52 -2.24 4.22 -6.10
C ARG A 52 -1.42 3.09 -5.51
N LEU A 53 -2.02 1.90 -5.46
CA LEU A 53 -1.40 0.72 -4.89
C LEU A 53 -1.11 -0.31 -5.95
N ASP A 54 0.11 -0.80 -5.92
CA ASP A 54 0.65 -1.81 -6.81
C ASP A 54 1.32 -2.90 -5.99
N GLY A 55 1.34 -4.12 -6.49
CA GLY A 55 2.07 -5.22 -5.88
C GLY A 55 2.72 -6.13 -6.90
N ARG A 56 3.75 -6.83 -6.45
CA ARG A 56 4.40 -7.90 -7.21
C ARG A 56 4.05 -9.23 -6.58
N LEU A 57 3.60 -10.16 -7.40
CA LEU A 57 3.31 -11.52 -7.00
C LEU A 57 4.61 -12.34 -6.94
N LYS A 58 4.57 -13.47 -6.23
CA LYS A 58 5.70 -14.41 -6.09
C LYS A 58 6.14 -15.02 -7.42
N ASP A 59 5.25 -15.08 -8.40
CA ASP A 59 5.57 -15.50 -9.78
C ASP A 59 6.24 -14.38 -10.61
N GLY A 60 6.43 -13.19 -10.03
CA GLY A 60 7.06 -12.03 -10.67
C GLY A 60 6.10 -11.12 -11.43
N SER A 61 4.85 -11.52 -11.63
CA SER A 61 3.82 -10.69 -12.26
C SER A 61 3.39 -9.53 -11.35
N ARG A 62 2.74 -8.51 -11.93
CA ARG A 62 2.25 -7.33 -11.20
C ARG A 62 0.73 -7.39 -11.07
N ALA A 63 0.22 -6.94 -9.93
CA ALA A 63 -1.21 -6.82 -9.67
C ALA A 63 -1.50 -5.50 -8.94
N GLY A 64 -2.52 -4.77 -9.38
CA GLY A 64 -2.99 -3.53 -8.75
C GLY A 64 -4.03 -3.76 -7.65
N ALA A 65 -4.40 -2.69 -6.95
CA ALA A 65 -5.63 -2.66 -6.17
C ALA A 65 -6.86 -2.71 -7.08
N LEU A 66 -7.88 -3.47 -6.67
CA LEU A 66 -9.20 -3.43 -7.28
C LEU A 66 -9.95 -2.20 -6.72
N HIS A 67 -10.59 -1.44 -7.60
CA HIS A 67 -11.36 -0.23 -7.26
C HIS A 67 -12.81 -0.54 -6.96
#